data_AF-A0AA47NTB4-F1
#
_entry.id   AF-A0AA47NTB4-F1
#
_cell.length_a   1.000
_cell.length_b   1.000
_cell.length_c   1.000
_cell.angle_alpha   90.00
_cell.angle_beta   90.00
_cell.angle_gamma   90.00
#
_symmetry.space_group_name_H-M   'P 1'
#
loop_
_entity.id
_entity.type
_entity.pdbx_description
1 polymer ?
#
loop_
_entity_poly.entity_id
_entity_poly.type
_entity_poly.pdbx_seq_one_letter_code
_entity_poly.pdbx_strand_id
1 'polypeptide(L)'
;MEEVTHHTWEKFIDFYFSIGLTYKDITSVLALRYSFDISERHLKRILRARGLSRRKGYCDLAVLVEFISNELQYSGQLHGYRWMYAKCREHGLRIKKEDVRLVLKELDPRGVSLRQARRLRRRSYFSRGPNFIWHMDSYDKLKPYGFCINGSIDGFARKIIWLNAYTTSSDPKLIGEAISVPKTATGFQRFLVPIHPDSTVDSYLEGASTANQRIEYWWRFLRNQCVQFWMSLFADIRDNGFFDGGFLDKAILQFSCMGLIQDELDDTAQVWNTHTIRPSKNISVPSGRPNVMYALPQLYGTRDFLSPVDDEHLQLCKDECVFRRPIPCDPDVYELCNILMAESHLTLPRDPYQAVNLYRHLREAITASL
;
A
#
# COMPACT_ATOMS: atom_id res chain seq x y z
N MET A 1 57.28 5.81 42.64
CA MET A 1 56.13 6.28 41.83
C MET A 1 56.01 5.31 40.67
N GLU A 2 55.07 4.37 40.73
CA GLU A 2 54.78 3.51 39.58
C GLU A 2 53.62 4.14 38.80
N GLU A 3 53.91 4.60 37.59
CA GLU A 3 52.89 5.00 36.61
C GLU A 3 52.09 3.77 36.18
N VAL A 4 50.85 3.67 36.64
CA VAL A 4 49.89 2.69 36.15
C VAL A 4 49.51 3.09 34.73
N THR A 5 50.03 2.34 33.74
CA THR A 5 49.68 2.44 32.33
C THR A 5 48.20 2.09 32.11
N HIS A 6 47.32 3.09 32.17
CA HIS A 6 45.93 2.97 31.76
C HIS A 6 45.87 2.59 30.27
N HIS A 7 45.56 1.34 29.97
CA HIS A 7 45.45 0.89 28.58
C HIS A 7 44.23 1.55 27.90
N THR A 8 44.38 2.00 26.65
CA THR A 8 43.40 2.79 25.89
C THR A 8 42.01 2.15 25.80
N TRP A 9 41.92 0.82 25.88
CA TRP A 9 40.66 0.06 25.80
C TRP A 9 39.75 0.24 27.02
N GLU A 10 40.33 0.64 28.16
CA GLU A 10 39.61 0.79 29.42
C GLU A 10 38.54 1.88 29.37
N LYS A 11 38.76 2.95 28.61
CA LYS A 11 37.79 4.06 28.45
C LYS A 11 36.57 3.62 27.63
N PHE A 12 36.72 2.66 26.73
CA PHE A 12 35.60 2.15 25.92
C PHE A 12 34.65 1.25 26.72
N ILE A 13 35.14 0.57 27.76
CA ILE A 13 34.28 -0.23 28.66
C ILE A 13 33.22 0.66 29.31
N ASP A 14 33.61 1.83 29.82
CA ASP A 14 32.70 2.74 30.50
C ASP A 14 31.69 3.34 29.53
N PHE A 15 32.14 3.67 28.30
CA PHE A 15 31.29 4.13 27.21
C PHE A 15 30.25 3.06 26.81
N TYR A 16 30.69 1.84 26.51
CA TYR A 16 29.76 0.78 26.10
C TYR A 16 28.79 0.37 27.21
N PHE A 17 29.25 0.44 28.47
CA PHE A 17 28.40 0.25 29.63
C PHE A 17 27.36 1.37 29.77
N SER A 18 27.73 2.64 29.51
CA SER A 18 26.82 3.78 29.66
C SER A 18 25.74 3.83 28.59
N ILE A 19 26.05 3.48 27.34
CA ILE A 19 25.04 3.33 26.27
C ILE A 19 24.20 2.05 26.43
N GLY A 20 24.64 1.15 27.33
CA GLY A 20 23.85 0.05 27.87
C GLY A 20 23.80 -1.21 27.01
N LEU A 21 24.88 -1.50 26.27
CA LEU A 21 25.12 -2.81 25.65
C LEU A 21 25.05 -3.93 26.69
N THR A 22 24.75 -5.17 26.30
CA THR A 22 24.84 -6.30 27.23
C THR A 22 26.30 -6.63 27.54
N TYR A 23 26.57 -7.37 28.62
CA TYR A 23 27.95 -7.75 28.94
C TYR A 23 28.60 -8.57 27.83
N LYS A 24 27.82 -9.46 27.20
CA LYS A 24 28.24 -10.25 26.05
C LYS A 24 28.61 -9.36 24.85
N ASP A 25 27.78 -8.37 24.54
CA ASP A 25 28.06 -7.45 23.43
C ASP A 25 29.30 -6.60 23.70
N ILE A 26 29.49 -6.13 24.94
CA ILE A 26 30.70 -5.40 25.33
C ILE A 26 31.93 -6.28 25.10
N THR A 27 31.91 -7.54 25.56
CA THR A 27 33.04 -8.47 25.33
C THR A 27 33.27 -8.73 23.84
N SER A 28 32.22 -8.91 23.05
CA SER A 28 32.33 -9.15 21.61
C SER A 28 32.86 -7.93 20.84
N VAL A 29 32.43 -6.72 21.20
CA VAL A 29 32.94 -5.48 20.57
C VAL A 29 34.40 -5.23 20.92
N LEU A 30 34.81 -5.51 22.16
CA LEU A 30 36.21 -5.41 22.57
C LEU A 30 37.10 -6.42 21.82
N ALA A 31 36.64 -7.66 21.66
CA ALA A 31 37.33 -8.68 20.89
C ALA A 31 37.45 -8.31 19.40
N LEU A 32 36.32 -7.95 18.76
CA LEU A 32 36.26 -7.72 17.32
C LEU A 32 36.92 -6.42 16.86
N ARG A 33 36.80 -5.34 17.64
CA ARG A 33 37.21 -4.00 17.21
C ARG A 33 38.52 -3.52 17.80
N TYR A 34 38.91 -4.08 18.95
CA TYR A 34 40.10 -3.67 19.68
C TYR A 34 41.05 -4.85 19.94
N SER A 35 40.78 -6.02 19.34
CA SER A 35 41.55 -7.27 19.48
C SER A 35 41.82 -7.64 20.94
N PHE A 36 40.86 -7.35 21.82
CA PHE A 36 41.00 -7.52 23.26
C PHE A 36 39.96 -8.48 23.81
N ASP A 37 40.39 -9.72 24.01
CA ASP A 37 39.55 -10.78 24.55
C ASP A 37 39.49 -10.75 26.07
N ILE A 38 38.30 -10.44 26.60
CA ILE A 38 38.02 -10.54 28.03
C ILE A 38 36.80 -11.39 28.31
N SER A 39 36.88 -12.20 29.37
CA SER A 39 35.73 -12.93 29.87
C SER A 39 34.72 -11.99 30.53
N GLU A 40 33.44 -12.37 30.49
CA GLU A 40 32.39 -11.63 31.21
C GLU A 40 32.68 -11.49 32.72
N ARG A 41 33.35 -12.47 33.33
CA ARG A 41 33.76 -12.41 34.74
C ARG A 41 34.77 -11.30 34.96
N HIS A 42 35.74 -11.14 34.05
CA HIS A 42 36.72 -10.07 34.10
C HIS A 42 36.05 -8.70 33.89
N LEU A 43 35.17 -8.57 32.89
CA LEU A 43 34.39 -7.35 32.65
C LEU A 43 33.58 -6.93 33.89
N LYS A 44 32.86 -7.88 34.51
CA LYS A 44 32.08 -7.62 35.73
C LYS A 44 32.96 -7.17 36.91
N ARG A 45 34.18 -7.71 37.03
CA ARG A 45 35.16 -7.29 38.05
C ARG A 45 35.64 -5.86 37.82
N ILE A 46 35.98 -5.50 36.58
CA ILE A 46 36.39 -4.14 36.20
C ILE A 46 35.27 -3.14 36.51
N LEU A 47 34.05 -3.42 36.09
CA LEU A 47 32.89 -2.56 36.36
C LEU A 47 32.65 -2.39 37.87
N ARG A 48 32.79 -3.45 38.67
CA ARG A 48 32.65 -3.39 40.13
C ARG A 48 33.75 -2.55 40.78
N ALA A 49 35.00 -2.70 40.35
CA ALA A 49 36.12 -1.90 40.85
C ALA A 49 35.92 -0.40 40.56
N ARG A 50 35.24 -0.07 39.46
CA ARG A 50 34.89 1.30 39.07
C ARG A 50 33.55 1.81 39.63
N GLY A 51 32.88 1.03 40.49
CA GLY A 51 31.58 1.41 41.05
C GLY A 51 30.41 1.44 40.04
N LEU A 52 30.62 0.93 38.82
CA LEU A 52 29.62 0.91 37.75
C LEU A 52 28.64 -0.24 37.95
N SER A 53 27.39 0.08 38.27
CA SER A 53 26.30 -0.88 38.46
C SER A 53 25.07 -0.44 37.68
N ARG A 54 24.38 -1.39 37.04
CA ARG A 54 23.15 -1.11 36.27
C ARG A 54 21.96 -0.78 37.16
N ARG A 55 22.03 -1.05 38.48
CA ARG A 55 20.91 -0.89 39.42
C ARG A 55 21.06 0.29 40.39
N LYS A 56 22.09 1.14 40.24
CA LYS A 56 22.33 2.30 41.11
C LYS A 56 22.21 3.61 40.31
N GLY A 57 21.61 4.64 40.93
CA GLY A 57 21.47 5.98 40.35
C GLY A 57 20.28 6.11 39.39
N TYR A 58 19.08 5.77 39.86
CA TYR A 58 17.87 6.11 39.12
C TYR A 58 17.59 7.61 39.25
N CYS A 59 17.16 8.24 38.15
CA CYS A 59 16.65 9.60 38.16
C CYS A 59 15.41 9.70 39.04
N ASP A 60 15.20 10.86 39.64
CA ASP A 60 14.00 11.14 40.40
C ASP A 60 12.75 11.03 39.51
N LEU A 61 11.64 10.58 40.11
CA LEU A 61 10.37 10.39 39.43
C LEU A 61 9.82 11.73 38.89
N ALA A 62 10.14 12.85 39.54
CA ALA A 62 9.76 14.19 39.09
C ALA A 62 10.33 14.51 37.69
N VAL A 63 11.60 14.19 37.45
CA VAL A 63 12.26 14.39 36.15
C VAL A 63 11.61 13.51 35.07
N LEU A 64 11.20 12.29 35.43
CA LEU A 64 10.49 11.41 34.51
C LEU A 64 9.10 11.95 34.15
N VAL A 65 8.35 12.45 35.14
CA VAL A 65 7.03 13.05 34.94
C VAL A 65 7.12 14.26 34.02
N GLU A 66 8.09 15.14 34.24
CA GLU A 66 8.31 16.32 33.40
C GLU A 66 8.66 15.93 31.95
N PHE A 67 9.60 14.97 31.77
CA PHE A 67 9.99 14.49 30.45
C PHE A 67 8.81 13.90 29.68
N ILE A 68 8.03 13.01 30.30
CA ILE A 68 6.86 12.40 29.66
C ILE A 68 5.80 13.46 29.36
N SER A 69 5.56 14.40 30.27
CA SER A 69 4.58 15.47 30.07
C SER A 69 4.94 16.34 28.87
N ASN A 70 6.21 16.70 28.71
CA ASN A 70 6.70 17.45 27.54
C ASN A 70 6.57 16.65 26.24
N GLU A 71 6.91 15.37 26.25
CA GLU A 71 6.75 14.49 25.09
C GLU A 71 5.29 14.33 24.64
N LEU A 72 4.35 14.29 25.60
CA LEU A 72 2.93 14.18 25.33
C LEU A 72 2.33 15.43 24.65
N GLN A 73 2.99 16.58 24.71
CA GLN A 73 2.55 17.80 23.99
C GLN A 73 2.71 17.68 22.46
N TYR A 74 3.51 16.71 21.98
CA TYR A 74 3.87 16.58 20.56
C TYR A 74 3.55 15.19 20.02
N SER A 75 4.41 14.63 19.17
CA SER A 75 4.28 13.28 18.60
C SER A 75 4.40 12.17 19.66
N GLY A 76 4.94 12.48 20.84
CA GLY A 76 5.11 11.54 21.96
C GLY A 76 3.80 10.95 22.48
N GLN A 77 2.66 11.61 22.24
CA GLN A 77 1.32 11.06 22.53
C GLN A 77 1.05 9.72 21.82
N LEU A 78 1.74 9.43 20.71
CA LEU A 78 1.58 8.17 19.97
C LEU A 78 2.45 7.03 20.54
N HIS A 79 3.49 7.33 21.31
CA HIS A 79 4.51 6.37 21.73
C HIS A 79 4.08 5.51 22.92
N GLY A 80 4.03 4.19 22.73
CA GLY A 80 3.80 3.26 23.84
C GLY A 80 4.96 3.25 24.85
N TYR A 81 4.72 2.74 26.07
CA TYR A 81 5.68 2.78 27.18
C TYR A 81 7.07 2.18 26.86
N ARG A 82 7.16 1.20 25.96
CA ARG A 82 8.45 0.62 25.53
C ARG A 82 9.28 1.61 24.72
N TRP A 83 8.62 2.36 23.85
CA TRP A 83 9.27 3.39 23.03
C TRP A 83 9.57 4.63 23.86
N MET A 84 8.65 5.03 24.73
CA MET A 84 8.88 6.10 25.70
C MET A 84 10.07 5.79 26.62
N TYR A 85 10.21 4.53 27.05
CA TYR A 85 11.38 4.07 27.81
C TYR A 85 12.69 4.18 27.01
N ALA A 86 12.67 3.86 25.71
CA ALA A 86 13.83 4.04 24.86
C ALA A 86 14.22 5.52 24.73
N LYS A 87 13.25 6.41 24.50
CA LYS A 87 13.47 7.87 24.49
C LYS A 87 14.09 8.37 25.79
N CYS A 88 13.54 7.95 26.93
CA CYS A 88 14.10 8.34 28.22
C CYS A 88 15.58 7.95 28.32
N ARG A 89 15.95 6.74 27.88
CA ARG A 89 17.34 6.27 27.88
C ARG A 89 18.25 7.03 26.93
N GLU A 90 17.76 7.36 25.74
CA GLU A 90 18.49 8.15 24.74
C GLU A 90 18.79 9.57 25.26
N HIS A 91 17.83 10.17 25.97
CA HIS A 91 17.99 11.44 26.67
C HIS A 91 18.74 11.32 28.02
N GLY A 92 19.41 10.19 28.27
CA GLY A 92 20.28 10.00 29.44
C GLY A 92 19.55 9.69 30.76
N LEU A 93 18.22 9.54 30.74
CA LEU A 93 17.45 9.21 31.94
C LEU A 93 17.62 7.73 32.31
N ARG A 94 18.13 7.50 33.52
CA ARG A 94 18.23 6.16 34.13
C ARG A 94 16.98 5.91 34.96
N ILE A 95 16.02 5.18 34.40
CA ILE A 95 14.71 4.91 35.04
C ILE A 95 14.32 3.44 34.90
N LYS A 96 13.37 2.95 35.71
CA LYS A 96 12.80 1.63 35.46
C LYS A 96 11.73 1.73 34.39
N LYS A 97 11.68 0.71 33.54
CA LYS A 97 10.64 0.60 32.51
C LYS A 97 9.23 0.55 33.10
N GLU A 98 9.11 0.00 34.30
CA GLU A 98 7.84 -0.06 35.02
C GLU A 98 7.40 1.32 35.50
N ASP A 99 8.33 2.17 35.95
CA ASP A 99 8.04 3.55 36.35
C ASP A 99 7.51 4.35 35.14
N VAL A 100 8.11 4.17 33.95
CA VAL A 100 7.58 4.76 32.69
C VAL A 100 6.16 4.28 32.42
N ARG A 101 5.89 2.99 32.61
CA ARG A 101 4.57 2.41 32.34
C ARG A 101 3.51 2.99 33.28
N LEU A 102 3.84 3.13 34.56
CA LEU A 102 2.96 3.69 35.58
C LEU A 102 2.75 5.19 35.34
N VAL A 103 3.81 5.97 35.20
CA VAL A 103 3.73 7.42 34.95
C VAL A 103 2.96 7.72 33.66
N LEU A 104 3.23 7.00 32.56
CA LEU A 104 2.49 7.18 31.30
C LEU A 104 1.01 6.82 31.42
N LYS A 105 0.65 5.83 32.27
CA LYS A 105 -0.74 5.46 32.54
C LYS A 105 -1.46 6.53 33.36
N GLU A 106 -0.78 7.15 34.31
CA GLU A 106 -1.35 8.23 35.13
C GLU A 106 -1.48 9.54 34.34
N LEU A 107 -0.48 9.89 33.51
CA LEU A 107 -0.49 11.13 32.71
C LEU A 107 -1.39 11.04 31.46
N ASP A 108 -1.51 9.86 30.85
CA ASP A 108 -2.33 9.63 29.66
C ASP A 108 -3.15 8.32 29.75
N PRO A 109 -4.09 8.22 30.71
CA PRO A 109 -4.91 7.02 30.90
C PRO A 109 -5.75 6.70 29.66
N ARG A 110 -6.24 7.76 28.98
CA ARG A 110 -7.03 7.65 27.75
C ARG A 110 -6.19 7.10 26.60
N GLY A 111 -5.02 7.67 26.31
CA GLY A 111 -4.16 7.20 25.22
C GLY A 111 -3.54 5.84 25.50
N VAL A 112 -3.26 5.48 26.77
CA VAL A 112 -2.89 4.10 27.14
C VAL A 112 -4.03 3.12 26.85
N SER A 113 -5.27 3.43 27.25
CA SER A 113 -6.46 2.60 26.96
C SER A 113 -6.68 2.44 25.45
N LEU A 114 -6.60 3.54 24.70
CA LEU A 114 -6.71 3.52 23.24
C LEU A 114 -5.65 2.64 22.56
N ARG A 115 -4.40 2.64 23.07
CA ARG A 115 -3.32 1.79 22.55
C ARG A 115 -3.48 0.32 22.93
N GLN A 116 -3.98 0.04 24.15
CA GLN A 116 -4.29 -1.32 24.58
C GLN A 116 -5.39 -1.96 23.73
N ALA A 117 -6.34 -1.18 23.22
CA ALA A 117 -7.37 -1.64 22.30
C ALA A 117 -6.83 -2.13 20.94
N ARG A 118 -5.53 -1.93 20.62
CA ARG A 118 -4.86 -2.30 19.36
C ARG A 118 -5.63 -1.88 18.10
N ARG A 119 -6.41 -0.80 18.19
CA ARG A 119 -7.26 -0.33 17.10
C ARG A 119 -6.54 0.77 16.35
N LEU A 120 -6.24 0.53 15.08
CA LEU A 120 -5.72 1.56 14.19
C LEU A 120 -6.65 2.79 14.22
N ARG A 121 -6.10 3.98 14.48
CA ARG A 121 -6.83 5.25 14.32
C ARG A 121 -7.08 5.46 12.83
N ARG A 122 -8.24 5.00 12.35
CA ARG A 122 -8.71 5.30 10.99
C ARG A 122 -9.29 6.71 10.99
N ARG A 123 -8.89 7.55 10.03
CA ARG A 123 -9.56 8.83 9.77
C ARG A 123 -11.05 8.58 9.52
N SER A 124 -11.92 9.44 10.01
CA SER A 124 -13.35 9.35 9.67
C SER A 124 -13.49 9.69 8.19
N TYR A 125 -13.75 8.68 7.36
CA TYR A 125 -14.05 8.90 5.95
C TYR A 125 -15.48 9.45 5.82
N PHE A 126 -15.63 10.54 5.07
CA PHE A 126 -16.92 11.18 4.80
C PHE A 126 -17.00 11.58 3.32
N SER A 127 -18.11 11.22 2.67
CA SER A 127 -18.48 11.69 1.34
C SER A 127 -19.92 12.17 1.41
N ARG A 128 -20.24 13.27 0.71
CA ARG A 128 -21.55 13.94 0.82
C ARG A 128 -22.67 13.16 0.14
N GLY A 129 -22.36 12.42 -0.92
CA GLY A 129 -23.30 11.66 -1.73
C GLY A 129 -22.58 11.01 -2.91
N PRO A 130 -23.28 10.24 -3.75
CA PRO A 130 -22.74 9.70 -4.99
C PRO A 130 -22.20 10.84 -5.86
N ASN A 131 -21.18 10.54 -6.66
CA ASN A 131 -20.57 11.50 -7.58
C ASN A 131 -20.02 12.74 -6.88
N PHE A 132 -19.75 12.68 -5.57
CA PHE A 132 -19.07 13.78 -4.88
C PHE A 132 -17.56 13.67 -5.01
N ILE A 133 -17.03 12.45 -4.85
CA ILE A 133 -15.61 12.11 -5.01
C ILE A 133 -15.54 10.69 -5.57
N TRP A 134 -14.81 10.52 -6.67
CA TRP A 134 -14.38 9.20 -7.13
C TRP A 134 -12.93 8.92 -6.73
N HIS A 135 -12.69 7.67 -6.38
CA HIS A 135 -11.40 7.12 -5.97
C HIS A 135 -10.88 6.32 -7.16
N MET A 136 -9.81 6.77 -7.81
CA MET A 136 -9.24 6.14 -9.00
C MET A 136 -7.83 5.64 -8.70
N ASP A 137 -7.47 4.48 -9.23
CA ASP A 137 -6.16 3.87 -8.97
C ASP A 137 -5.81 2.77 -9.98
N SER A 138 -4.53 2.43 -10.02
CA SER A 138 -3.98 1.32 -10.82
C SER A 138 -3.56 0.16 -9.92
N TYR A 139 -3.96 -1.04 -10.29
CA TYR A 139 -3.65 -2.30 -9.61
C TYR A 139 -2.63 -3.11 -10.42
N ASP A 140 -1.37 -3.02 -10.00
CA ASP A 140 -0.21 -3.50 -10.76
C ASP A 140 0.23 -4.95 -10.43
N LYS A 141 -0.59 -5.77 -9.76
CA LYS A 141 -0.15 -7.11 -9.33
C LYS A 141 0.08 -8.10 -10.48
N LEU A 142 -0.57 -7.91 -11.61
CA LEU A 142 -0.37 -8.72 -12.82
C LEU A 142 0.60 -8.06 -13.83
N LYS A 143 1.17 -6.90 -13.48
CA LYS A 143 2.09 -6.16 -14.35
C LYS A 143 3.34 -6.95 -14.75
N PRO A 144 3.92 -7.84 -13.91
CA PRO A 144 5.01 -8.73 -14.35
C PRO A 144 4.63 -9.61 -15.56
N TYR A 145 3.35 -9.91 -15.72
CA TYR A 145 2.78 -10.73 -16.80
C TYR A 145 2.18 -9.90 -17.94
N GLY A 146 2.33 -8.58 -17.90
CA GLY A 146 1.85 -7.67 -18.95
C GLY A 146 0.44 -7.11 -18.72
N PHE A 147 -0.23 -7.39 -17.60
CA PHE A 147 -1.58 -6.87 -17.35
C PHE A 147 -1.58 -5.78 -16.28
N CYS A 148 -2.21 -4.66 -16.59
CA CYS A 148 -2.44 -3.56 -15.67
C CYS A 148 -3.96 -3.40 -15.49
N ILE A 149 -4.46 -3.45 -14.27
CA ILE A 149 -5.90 -3.27 -14.02
C ILE A 149 -6.09 -1.86 -13.49
N ASN A 150 -6.92 -1.04 -14.14
CA ASN A 150 -7.28 0.27 -13.63
C ASN A 150 -8.76 0.24 -13.22
N GLY A 151 -9.12 1.03 -12.22
CA GLY A 151 -10.52 1.11 -11.79
C GLY A 151 -10.87 2.44 -11.13
N SER A 152 -12.17 2.67 -11.03
CA SER A 152 -12.76 3.80 -10.30
C SER A 152 -13.91 3.33 -9.42
N ILE A 153 -13.95 3.82 -8.19
CA ILE A 153 -15.02 3.56 -7.22
C ILE A 153 -15.59 4.86 -6.65
N ASP A 154 -16.92 4.92 -6.55
CA ASP A 154 -17.60 6.04 -5.91
C ASP A 154 -17.34 6.07 -4.39
N GLY A 155 -17.00 7.25 -3.88
CA GLY A 155 -16.64 7.42 -2.48
C GLY A 155 -17.76 7.15 -1.47
N PHE A 156 -19.01 7.47 -1.85
CA PHE A 156 -20.18 7.35 -1.00
C PHE A 156 -20.83 5.96 -1.11
N ALA A 157 -21.34 5.64 -2.30
CA ALA A 157 -22.05 4.40 -2.62
C ALA A 157 -21.12 3.20 -2.74
N ARG A 158 -19.81 3.41 -2.93
CA ARG A 158 -18.83 2.33 -3.18
C ARG A 158 -19.17 1.50 -4.41
N LYS A 159 -19.84 2.11 -5.37
CA LYS A 159 -20.13 1.52 -6.68
C LYS A 159 -18.87 1.57 -7.52
N ILE A 160 -18.48 0.46 -8.13
CA ILE A 160 -17.48 0.42 -9.19
C ILE A 160 -18.08 1.13 -10.40
N ILE A 161 -17.44 2.22 -10.80
CA ILE A 161 -17.85 3.04 -11.95
C ILE A 161 -17.35 2.38 -13.22
N TRP A 162 -16.07 2.00 -13.24
CA TRP A 162 -15.43 1.25 -14.32
C TRP A 162 -14.25 0.46 -13.75
N LEU A 163 -13.85 -0.61 -14.45
CA LEU A 163 -12.78 -1.52 -14.07
C LEU A 163 -12.30 -2.26 -15.32
N ASN A 164 -11.09 -1.95 -15.79
CA ASN A 164 -10.61 -2.48 -17.05
C ASN A 164 -9.17 -2.98 -16.96
N ALA A 165 -8.88 -4.03 -17.73
CA ALA A 165 -7.54 -4.51 -17.97
C ALA A 165 -6.91 -3.81 -19.19
N TYR A 166 -5.65 -3.40 -19.04
CA TYR A 166 -4.82 -2.71 -20.03
C TYR A 166 -3.45 -3.38 -20.14
N THR A 167 -2.72 -3.06 -21.21
CA THR A 167 -1.35 -3.53 -21.45
C THR A 167 -0.29 -2.70 -20.72
N THR A 168 -0.62 -1.46 -20.34
CA THR A 168 0.28 -0.56 -19.61
C THR A 168 -0.50 0.35 -18.65
N SER A 169 0.14 0.70 -17.53
CA SER A 169 -0.36 1.68 -16.55
C SER A 169 0.42 3.00 -16.59
N SER A 170 1.41 3.12 -17.49
CA SER A 170 2.34 4.25 -17.54
C SER A 170 1.87 5.37 -18.46
N ASP A 171 0.88 5.12 -19.32
CA ASP A 171 0.28 6.15 -20.16
C ASP A 171 -0.96 6.73 -19.46
N PRO A 172 -0.89 7.98 -18.96
CA PRO A 172 -2.03 8.62 -18.30
C PRO A 172 -3.23 8.80 -19.24
N LYS A 173 -3.03 8.77 -20.57
CA LYS A 173 -4.13 8.88 -21.54
C LYS A 173 -4.99 7.62 -21.62
N LEU A 174 -4.46 6.43 -21.28
CA LEU A 174 -5.21 5.16 -21.28
C LEU A 174 -6.29 5.07 -20.19
N ILE A 175 -6.21 5.94 -19.17
CA ILE A 175 -7.04 5.91 -17.96
C ILE A 175 -8.24 6.87 -18.09
N GLY A 176 -8.40 7.47 -19.27
CA GLY A 176 -9.34 8.55 -19.57
C GLY A 176 -10.80 8.16 -19.84
N GLU A 177 -11.26 6.96 -19.44
CA GLU A 177 -12.68 6.58 -19.59
C GLU A 177 -13.64 7.40 -18.69
N ALA A 178 -13.11 8.24 -17.79
CA ALA A 178 -13.88 9.13 -16.96
C ALA A 178 -14.32 10.39 -17.76
N ILE A 179 -15.33 10.26 -18.60
CA ILE A 179 -15.85 11.35 -19.46
C ILE A 179 -16.95 12.18 -18.77
N SER A 180 -17.15 12.02 -17.47
CA SER A 180 -18.06 12.89 -16.71
C SER A 180 -17.65 12.87 -15.24
N VAL A 181 -16.58 13.61 -14.92
CA VAL A 181 -15.92 13.51 -13.61
C VAL A 181 -16.34 14.68 -12.72
N PRO A 182 -16.98 14.40 -11.57
CA PRO A 182 -17.08 15.36 -10.48
C PRO A 182 -15.83 15.32 -9.59
N LYS A 183 -15.53 16.47 -8.96
CA LYS A 183 -14.38 16.77 -8.07
C LYS A 183 -13.64 15.52 -7.55
N THR A 184 -12.56 15.15 -8.22
CA THR A 184 -11.85 13.89 -8.02
C THR A 184 -10.70 14.03 -7.05
N ALA A 185 -10.30 12.93 -6.40
CA ALA A 185 -9.16 12.91 -5.50
C ALA A 185 -8.22 11.76 -5.89
N THR A 186 -7.26 12.01 -6.80
CA THR A 186 -5.98 11.29 -6.99
C THR A 186 -5.33 11.59 -8.34
N GLY A 187 -4.01 11.85 -8.30
CA GLY A 187 -2.93 11.68 -9.31
C GLY A 187 -3.11 12.05 -10.79
N PHE A 188 -4.19 11.59 -11.41
CA PHE A 188 -4.14 11.10 -12.78
C PHE A 188 -4.76 12.02 -13.82
N GLN A 189 -5.27 13.19 -13.41
CA GLN A 189 -6.08 14.06 -14.27
C GLN A 189 -5.36 15.33 -14.74
N ARG A 190 -4.02 15.37 -14.69
CA ARG A 190 -3.26 16.56 -15.13
C ARG A 190 -3.44 16.91 -16.62
N PHE A 191 -4.06 16.02 -17.39
CA PHE A 191 -4.17 16.11 -18.85
C PHE A 191 -5.58 16.41 -19.40
N LEU A 192 -6.65 16.37 -18.59
CA LEU A 192 -8.02 16.29 -19.14
C LEU A 192 -8.99 17.39 -18.66
N VAL A 193 -8.52 18.41 -17.95
CA VAL A 193 -9.34 19.60 -17.69
C VAL A 193 -8.49 20.81 -18.07
N PRO A 194 -8.90 21.62 -19.08
CA PRO A 194 -8.31 22.92 -19.29
C PRO A 194 -8.54 23.72 -18.01
N ILE A 195 -7.47 23.96 -17.25
CA ILE A 195 -7.52 24.90 -16.14
C ILE A 195 -7.66 26.28 -16.80
N HIS A 196 -8.89 26.78 -16.89
CA HIS A 196 -9.07 28.20 -17.19
C HIS A 196 -8.36 28.99 -16.07
N PRO A 197 -7.52 29.99 -16.40
CA PRO A 197 -6.76 30.76 -15.42
C PRO A 197 -7.63 31.40 -14.33
N ASP A 198 -8.92 31.62 -14.63
CA ASP A 198 -9.90 32.25 -13.74
C ASP A 198 -10.86 31.27 -13.02
N SER A 199 -10.71 29.95 -13.22
CA SER A 199 -11.58 28.95 -12.57
C SER A 199 -11.10 28.65 -11.13
N THR A 200 -11.94 28.98 -10.14
CA THR A 200 -11.67 28.76 -8.70
C THR A 200 -12.04 27.36 -8.22
N VAL A 201 -12.36 26.44 -9.14
CA VAL A 201 -12.84 25.10 -8.81
C VAL A 201 -11.73 24.09 -9.07
N ASP A 202 -10.95 23.81 -8.03
CA ASP A 202 -10.07 22.64 -8.02
C ASP A 202 -10.94 21.39 -8.19
N SER A 203 -10.96 20.82 -9.40
CA SER A 203 -11.67 19.59 -9.77
C SER A 203 -10.89 18.34 -9.36
N TYR A 204 -9.73 18.53 -8.73
CA TYR A 204 -8.77 17.47 -8.45
C TYR A 204 -8.06 17.71 -7.11
N LEU A 205 -7.92 16.65 -6.31
CA LEU A 205 -7.15 16.63 -5.07
C LEU A 205 -6.03 15.59 -5.18
N GLU A 206 -4.77 16.05 -5.13
CA GLU A 206 -3.63 15.15 -4.94
C GLU A 206 -3.54 14.75 -3.47
N GLY A 207 -3.70 13.46 -3.20
CA GLY A 207 -3.56 12.90 -1.86
C GLY A 207 -2.65 11.68 -1.88
N ALA A 208 -1.85 11.50 -0.83
CA ALA A 208 -1.10 10.26 -0.63
C ALA A 208 -2.05 9.05 -0.68
N SER A 209 -1.61 7.88 -1.17
CA SER A 209 -2.43 6.66 -1.32
C SER A 209 -3.30 6.33 -0.09
N THR A 210 -2.80 6.66 1.11
CA THR A 210 -3.54 6.60 2.39
C THR A 210 -4.89 7.37 2.45
N ALA A 211 -5.14 8.26 1.50
CA ALA A 211 -6.40 8.99 1.31
C ALA A 211 -7.37 8.24 0.38
N ASN A 212 -6.86 7.35 -0.49
CA ASN A 212 -7.59 6.58 -1.50
C ASN A 212 -8.23 5.30 -0.90
N GLN A 213 -8.81 5.43 0.30
CA GLN A 213 -9.16 4.30 1.16
C GLN A 213 -10.21 3.35 0.56
N ARG A 214 -11.09 3.86 -0.30
CA ARG A 214 -12.19 3.06 -0.87
C ARG A 214 -11.68 2.06 -1.89
N ILE A 215 -10.86 2.53 -2.83
CA ILE A 215 -10.34 1.67 -3.88
C ILE A 215 -9.24 0.75 -3.34
N GLU A 216 -8.40 1.20 -2.41
CA GLU A 216 -7.42 0.32 -1.74
C GLU A 216 -8.09 -0.85 -1.00
N TYR A 217 -9.22 -0.59 -0.32
CA TYR A 217 -10.01 -1.65 0.30
C TYR A 217 -10.59 -2.60 -0.76
N TRP A 218 -11.06 -2.05 -1.87
CA TRP A 218 -11.62 -2.83 -2.96
C TRP A 218 -10.56 -3.69 -3.67
N TRP A 219 -9.34 -3.19 -3.87
CA TRP A 219 -8.22 -3.98 -4.41
C TRP A 219 -7.92 -5.21 -3.57
N ARG A 220 -8.01 -5.10 -2.25
CA ARG A 220 -7.86 -6.25 -1.36
C ARG A 220 -8.98 -7.28 -1.58
N PHE A 221 -10.21 -6.83 -1.81
CA PHE A 221 -11.32 -7.71 -2.16
C PHE A 221 -11.07 -8.39 -3.52
N LEU A 222 -10.76 -7.61 -4.55
CA LEU A 222 -10.48 -8.10 -5.91
C LEU A 222 -9.38 -9.17 -5.90
N ARG A 223 -8.28 -8.92 -5.17
CA ARG A 223 -7.20 -9.89 -5.01
C ARG A 223 -7.71 -11.23 -4.48
N ASN A 224 -8.48 -11.20 -3.40
CA ASN A 224 -8.92 -12.41 -2.71
C ASN A 224 -10.01 -13.18 -3.45
N GLN A 225 -10.70 -12.56 -4.42
CA GLN A 225 -11.84 -13.18 -5.11
C GLN A 225 -11.54 -13.55 -6.56
N CYS A 226 -10.61 -12.86 -7.22
CA CYS A 226 -10.32 -13.03 -8.65
C CYS A 226 -8.81 -13.09 -8.88
N VAL A 227 -8.07 -12.00 -8.63
CA VAL A 227 -6.71 -11.86 -9.17
C VAL A 227 -5.69 -12.84 -8.58
N GLN A 228 -5.89 -13.35 -7.36
CA GLN A 228 -4.98 -14.35 -6.78
C GLN A 228 -4.94 -15.65 -7.60
N PHE A 229 -6.04 -16.03 -8.27
CA PHE A 229 -6.06 -17.19 -9.17
C PHE A 229 -5.13 -16.98 -10.36
N TRP A 230 -5.27 -15.87 -11.09
CA TRP A 230 -4.41 -15.53 -12.24
C TRP A 230 -2.94 -15.39 -11.83
N MET A 231 -2.67 -14.78 -10.68
CA MET A 231 -1.32 -14.69 -10.15
C MET A 231 -0.68 -16.06 -9.95
N SER A 232 -1.44 -17.02 -9.40
CA SER A 232 -0.96 -18.39 -9.20
C SER A 232 -0.79 -19.12 -10.52
N LEU A 233 -1.77 -19.03 -11.43
CA LEU A 233 -1.70 -19.64 -12.76
C LEU A 233 -0.47 -19.17 -13.55
N PHE A 234 -0.20 -17.87 -13.58
CA PHE A 234 0.96 -17.32 -14.29
C PHE A 234 2.28 -17.57 -13.55
N ALA A 235 2.27 -17.68 -12.22
CA ALA A 235 3.43 -18.12 -11.47
C ALA A 235 3.81 -19.55 -11.85
N ASP A 236 2.85 -20.46 -11.98
CA ASP A 236 3.11 -21.84 -12.38
C ASP A 236 3.75 -21.92 -13.78
N ILE A 237 3.27 -21.12 -14.74
CA ILE A 237 3.87 -21.07 -16.10
C ILE A 237 5.34 -20.64 -16.02
N ARG A 238 5.63 -19.58 -15.27
CA ARG A 238 7.00 -19.08 -15.07
C ARG A 238 7.88 -20.10 -14.37
N ASP A 239 7.39 -20.71 -13.29
CA ASP A 239 8.17 -21.60 -12.44
C ASP A 239 8.50 -22.92 -13.17
N ASN A 240 7.71 -23.29 -14.19
CA ASN A 240 7.99 -24.39 -15.11
C ASN A 240 8.87 -23.99 -16.32
N GLY A 241 9.36 -22.75 -16.39
CA GLY A 241 10.24 -22.28 -17.45
C GLY A 241 9.54 -21.94 -18.78
N PHE A 242 8.21 -21.85 -18.79
CA PHE A 242 7.43 -21.51 -19.99
C PHE A 242 7.18 -20.01 -20.15
N PHE A 243 7.69 -19.16 -19.25
CA PHE A 243 7.56 -17.69 -19.31
C PHE A 243 8.82 -17.00 -18.80
N ASP A 244 9.40 -16.11 -19.62
CA ASP A 244 10.62 -15.34 -19.33
C ASP A 244 10.36 -13.86 -18.98
N GLY A 245 9.14 -13.37 -19.21
CA GLY A 245 8.75 -11.98 -18.93
C GLY A 245 9.20 -10.95 -19.96
N GLY A 246 9.75 -11.40 -21.08
CA GLY A 246 10.07 -10.61 -22.26
C GLY A 246 8.82 -10.04 -22.94
N PHE A 247 9.06 -9.23 -23.97
CA PHE A 247 8.01 -8.60 -24.75
C PHE A 247 7.07 -9.62 -25.38
N LEU A 248 7.63 -10.63 -26.06
CA LEU A 248 6.85 -11.64 -26.78
C LEU A 248 5.96 -12.44 -25.82
N ASP A 249 6.52 -12.91 -24.69
CA ASP A 249 5.76 -13.67 -23.70
C ASP A 249 4.59 -12.87 -23.12
N LYS A 250 4.80 -11.60 -22.78
CA LYS A 250 3.73 -10.72 -22.31
C LYS A 250 2.67 -10.49 -23.40
N ALA A 251 3.08 -10.27 -24.65
CA ALA A 251 2.14 -10.01 -25.75
C ALA A 251 1.29 -11.24 -26.10
N ILE A 252 1.86 -12.45 -26.15
CA ILE A 252 1.10 -13.68 -26.40
C ILE A 252 0.19 -14.01 -25.20
N LEU A 253 0.66 -13.79 -23.98
CA LEU A 253 -0.16 -14.02 -22.79
C LEU A 253 -1.35 -13.05 -22.75
N GLN A 254 -1.12 -11.78 -23.08
CA GLN A 254 -2.18 -10.77 -23.28
C GLN A 254 -3.17 -11.22 -24.36
N PHE A 255 -2.69 -11.64 -25.54
CA PHE A 255 -3.54 -12.19 -26.61
C PHE A 255 -4.45 -13.31 -26.10
N SER A 256 -3.88 -14.24 -25.32
CA SER A 256 -4.59 -15.45 -24.90
C SER A 256 -5.52 -15.23 -23.70
N CYS A 257 -5.18 -14.33 -22.77
CA CYS A 257 -5.87 -14.22 -21.48
C CYS A 257 -6.64 -12.91 -21.26
N MET A 258 -6.37 -11.84 -22.02
CA MET A 258 -6.95 -10.50 -21.74
C MET A 258 -8.47 -10.51 -21.75
N GLY A 259 -9.09 -11.21 -22.71
CA GLY A 259 -10.55 -11.33 -22.79
C GLY A 259 -11.14 -11.96 -21.53
N LEU A 260 -10.63 -13.14 -21.14
CA LEU A 260 -11.08 -13.87 -19.96
C LEU A 260 -10.86 -13.09 -18.65
N ILE A 261 -9.72 -12.39 -18.53
CA ILE A 261 -9.46 -11.53 -17.37
C ILE A 261 -10.48 -10.39 -17.33
N GLN A 262 -10.78 -9.73 -18.46
CA GLN A 262 -11.78 -8.67 -18.47
C GLN A 262 -13.16 -9.21 -18.11
N ASP A 263 -13.60 -10.33 -18.69
CA ASP A 263 -14.92 -10.90 -18.42
C ASP A 263 -15.08 -11.16 -16.91
N GLU A 264 -14.04 -11.70 -16.25
CA GLU A 264 -14.06 -11.92 -14.80
C GLU A 264 -14.05 -10.61 -13.98
N LEU A 265 -13.37 -9.57 -14.48
CA LEU A 265 -13.41 -8.24 -13.85
C LEU A 265 -14.82 -7.64 -13.95
N ASP A 266 -15.47 -7.74 -15.10
CA ASP A 266 -16.82 -7.23 -15.34
C ASP A 266 -17.84 -7.95 -14.44
N ASP A 267 -17.75 -9.29 -14.37
CA ASP A 267 -18.56 -10.11 -13.46
C ASP A 267 -18.32 -9.71 -11.99
N THR A 268 -17.06 -9.56 -11.59
CA THR A 268 -16.70 -9.16 -10.22
C THR A 268 -17.26 -7.78 -9.88
N ALA A 269 -17.18 -6.82 -10.80
CA ALA A 269 -17.74 -5.48 -10.63
C ALA A 269 -19.27 -5.52 -10.54
N GLN A 270 -19.94 -6.34 -11.36
CA GLN A 270 -21.39 -6.52 -11.31
C GLN A 270 -21.85 -7.12 -9.98
N VAL A 271 -21.19 -8.20 -9.51
CA VAL A 271 -21.47 -8.82 -8.22
C VAL A 271 -21.23 -7.82 -7.09
N TRP A 272 -20.12 -7.08 -7.13
CA TRP A 272 -19.86 -6.04 -6.15
C TRP A 272 -20.94 -4.95 -6.18
N ASN A 273 -21.38 -4.51 -7.35
CA ASN A 273 -22.35 -3.42 -7.44
C ASN A 273 -23.76 -3.81 -6.96
N THR A 274 -24.07 -5.10 -6.95
CA THR A 274 -25.36 -5.66 -6.52
C THR A 274 -25.35 -6.19 -5.08
N HIS A 275 -24.20 -6.52 -4.50
CA HIS A 275 -24.11 -7.05 -3.14
C HIS A 275 -24.60 -6.04 -2.09
N THR A 276 -24.99 -6.55 -0.91
CA THR A 276 -25.45 -5.70 0.19
C THR A 276 -24.32 -5.43 1.17
N ILE A 277 -23.92 -4.16 1.28
CA ILE A 277 -22.96 -3.70 2.29
C ILE A 277 -23.68 -3.60 3.64
N ARG A 278 -23.15 -4.32 4.64
CA ARG A 278 -23.72 -4.33 6.00
C ARG A 278 -23.52 -2.99 6.71
N PRO A 279 -24.45 -2.60 7.60
CA PRO A 279 -24.30 -1.44 8.48
C PRO A 279 -23.00 -1.50 9.28
N SER A 280 -22.31 -0.35 9.35
CA SER A 280 -21.09 -0.19 10.14
C SER A 280 -21.38 0.65 11.39
N LYS A 281 -20.52 0.55 12.41
CA LYS A 281 -20.60 1.45 13.58
C LYS A 281 -20.31 2.92 13.22
N ASN A 282 -19.74 3.17 12.04
CA ASN A 282 -19.54 4.53 11.57
C ASN A 282 -20.80 5.00 10.83
N ILE A 283 -21.49 5.97 11.43
CA ILE A 283 -22.74 6.55 10.91
C ILE A 283 -22.49 7.34 9.60
N SER A 284 -21.27 7.87 9.41
CA SER A 284 -20.91 8.64 8.21
C SER A 284 -20.75 7.80 6.94
N VAL A 285 -20.95 6.48 7.05
CA VAL A 285 -20.66 5.52 5.99
C VAL A 285 -21.94 4.74 5.68
N PRO A 286 -22.55 4.97 4.51
CA PRO A 286 -23.83 4.35 4.20
C PRO A 286 -23.69 2.84 4.02
N SER A 287 -24.82 2.16 4.21
CA SER A 287 -25.00 0.71 4.05
C SER A 287 -26.17 0.43 3.13
N GLY A 288 -26.11 -0.65 2.38
CA GLY A 288 -27.08 -0.95 1.33
C GLY A 288 -26.38 -1.53 0.11
N ARG A 289 -27.12 -1.63 -0.99
CA ARG A 289 -26.55 -2.07 -2.28
C ARG A 289 -25.88 -0.88 -2.98
N PRO A 290 -24.63 -0.99 -3.47
CA PRO A 290 -23.96 0.10 -4.18
C PRO A 290 -24.80 0.70 -5.31
N ASN A 291 -25.43 -0.13 -6.15
CA ASN A 291 -26.31 0.36 -7.21
C ASN A 291 -27.49 1.19 -6.69
N VAL A 292 -28.11 0.79 -5.58
CA VAL A 292 -29.25 1.52 -4.99
C VAL A 292 -28.79 2.82 -4.33
N MET A 293 -27.67 2.78 -3.59
CA MET A 293 -27.09 3.98 -2.99
C MET A 293 -26.66 5.01 -4.04
N TYR A 294 -26.18 4.55 -5.19
CA TYR A 294 -25.76 5.39 -6.29
C TYR A 294 -26.94 5.96 -7.08
N ALA A 295 -27.93 5.14 -7.44
CA ALA A 295 -29.05 5.54 -8.29
C ALA A 295 -30.15 6.30 -7.54
N LEU A 296 -30.34 6.05 -6.24
CA LEU A 296 -31.40 6.65 -5.42
C LEU A 296 -30.82 7.33 -4.17
N PRO A 297 -29.97 8.36 -4.32
CA PRO A 297 -29.33 9.04 -3.19
C PRO A 297 -30.33 9.65 -2.19
N GLN A 298 -31.55 9.96 -2.63
CA GLN A 298 -32.60 10.56 -1.80
C GLN A 298 -33.03 9.63 -0.66
N LEU A 299 -32.96 8.31 -0.85
CA LEU A 299 -33.24 7.32 0.20
C LEU A 299 -32.25 7.39 1.37
N TYR A 300 -31.09 8.01 1.14
CA TYR A 300 -30.02 8.16 2.12
C TYR A 300 -29.88 9.62 2.60
N GLY A 301 -30.89 10.45 2.35
CA GLY A 301 -30.89 11.86 2.74
C GLY A 301 -29.85 12.71 2.00
N THR A 302 -29.46 12.30 0.80
CA THR A 302 -28.51 13.02 -0.04
C THR A 302 -29.00 13.15 -1.49
N ARG A 303 -28.16 13.71 -2.36
CA ARG A 303 -28.44 13.93 -3.79
C ARG A 303 -27.27 13.48 -4.64
N ASP A 304 -27.48 13.44 -5.95
CA ASP A 304 -26.41 13.30 -6.92
C ASP A 304 -25.56 14.58 -6.97
N PHE A 305 -24.23 14.43 -6.98
CA PHE A 305 -23.26 15.53 -7.06
C PHE A 305 -22.52 15.57 -8.41
N LEU A 306 -22.98 14.82 -9.41
CA LEU A 306 -22.43 14.89 -10.75
C LEU A 306 -22.58 16.30 -11.31
N SER A 307 -21.46 16.92 -11.70
CA SER A 307 -21.46 18.22 -12.36
C SER A 307 -21.68 18.04 -13.85
N PRO A 308 -22.60 18.80 -14.49
CA PRO A 308 -22.70 18.83 -15.94
C PRO A 308 -21.41 19.42 -16.51
N VAL A 309 -20.90 18.80 -17.57
CA VAL A 309 -19.74 19.26 -18.34
C VAL A 309 -20.25 19.64 -19.72
N ASP A 310 -19.72 20.72 -20.27
CA ASP A 310 -20.06 21.19 -21.62
C ASP A 310 -19.57 20.21 -22.70
N ASP A 311 -20.31 20.10 -23.80
CA ASP A 311 -20.05 19.13 -24.86
C ASP A 311 -18.69 19.38 -25.56
N GLU A 312 -18.24 20.64 -25.64
CA GLU A 312 -16.91 20.98 -26.17
C GLU A 312 -15.78 20.41 -25.30
N HIS A 313 -15.92 20.52 -23.98
CA HIS A 313 -14.95 19.96 -23.03
C HIS A 313 -14.98 18.43 -23.05
N LEU A 314 -16.17 17.85 -23.24
CA LEU A 314 -16.37 16.42 -23.42
C LEU A 314 -15.62 15.89 -24.64
N GLN A 315 -15.72 16.61 -25.75
CA GLN A 315 -15.07 16.24 -27.01
C GLN A 315 -13.56 16.37 -26.92
N LEU A 316 -13.05 17.46 -26.33
CA LEU A 316 -11.62 17.63 -26.08
C LEU A 316 -11.04 16.51 -25.20
N CYS A 317 -11.81 16.06 -24.19
CA CYS A 317 -11.41 14.90 -23.40
C CYS A 317 -11.39 13.62 -24.25
N LYS A 318 -12.43 13.36 -25.07
CA LYS A 318 -12.48 12.18 -25.94
C LYS A 318 -11.29 12.13 -26.92
N ASP A 319 -10.87 13.29 -27.43
CA ASP A 319 -9.79 13.39 -28.40
C ASP A 319 -8.41 13.18 -27.76
N GLU A 320 -8.24 13.56 -26.48
CA GLU A 320 -6.99 13.39 -25.72
C GLU A 320 -6.91 12.05 -24.95
N CYS A 321 -8.03 11.36 -24.76
CA CYS A 321 -8.09 10.06 -24.09
C CYS A 321 -7.83 8.90 -25.07
N VAL A 322 -7.06 7.91 -24.62
CA VAL A 322 -6.93 6.63 -25.32
C VAL A 322 -7.87 5.64 -24.65
N PHE A 323 -8.93 5.26 -25.35
CA PHE A 323 -9.86 4.23 -24.87
C PHE A 323 -9.24 2.84 -24.94
N ARG A 324 -9.83 1.90 -24.19
CA ARG A 324 -9.50 0.48 -24.31
C ARG A 324 -9.50 0.07 -25.79
N ARG A 325 -8.34 -0.39 -26.27
CA ARG A 325 -8.19 -0.84 -27.64
C ARG A 325 -8.94 -2.17 -27.83
N PRO A 326 -9.52 -2.42 -29.02
CA PRO A 326 -10.12 -3.72 -29.33
C PRO A 326 -9.06 -4.83 -29.40
N ILE A 327 -7.80 -4.47 -29.63
CA ILE A 327 -6.68 -5.40 -29.72
C ILE A 327 -6.10 -5.62 -28.31
N PRO A 328 -5.99 -6.89 -27.84
CA PRO A 328 -5.59 -7.22 -26.47
C PRO A 328 -4.08 -7.06 -26.20
N CYS A 329 -3.27 -7.00 -27.25
CA CYS A 329 -1.80 -6.98 -27.17
C CYS A 329 -1.20 -6.08 -28.27
N ASP A 330 0.08 -6.24 -28.53
CA ASP A 330 0.77 -5.56 -29.63
C ASP A 330 0.14 -5.93 -31.00
N PRO A 331 -0.07 -4.98 -31.93
CA PRO A 331 -0.74 -5.24 -33.21
C PRO A 331 -0.04 -6.29 -34.09
N ASP A 332 1.30 -6.27 -34.15
CA ASP A 332 2.05 -7.18 -35.01
C ASP A 332 2.00 -8.60 -34.44
N VAL A 333 2.11 -8.73 -33.11
CA VAL A 333 1.93 -10.01 -32.41
C VAL A 333 0.49 -10.50 -32.55
N TYR A 334 -0.50 -9.62 -32.46
CA TYR A 334 -1.91 -9.97 -32.64
C TYR A 334 -2.17 -10.56 -34.03
N GLU A 335 -1.68 -9.92 -35.09
CA GLU A 335 -1.83 -10.42 -36.45
C GLU A 335 -1.15 -11.78 -36.63
N LEU A 336 0.10 -11.91 -36.16
CA LEU A 336 0.85 -13.16 -36.20
C LEU A 336 0.14 -14.30 -35.45
N CYS A 337 -0.37 -14.03 -34.24
CA CYS A 337 -1.13 -15.02 -33.47
C CYS A 337 -2.40 -15.47 -34.21
N ASN A 338 -3.13 -14.56 -34.85
CA ASN A 338 -4.32 -14.91 -35.62
C ASN A 338 -3.98 -15.79 -36.84
N ILE A 339 -2.89 -15.50 -37.56
CA ILE A 339 -2.42 -16.33 -38.67
C ILE A 339 -2.11 -17.75 -38.18
N LEU A 340 -1.29 -17.88 -37.13
CA LEU A 340 -0.89 -19.17 -36.57
C LEU A 340 -2.08 -19.96 -36.01
N MET A 341 -3.06 -19.27 -35.42
CA MET A 341 -4.31 -19.90 -34.99
C MET A 341 -5.10 -20.44 -36.18
N ALA A 342 -5.23 -19.68 -37.27
CA ALA A 342 -5.95 -20.11 -38.46
C ALA A 342 -5.28 -21.33 -39.11
N GLU A 343 -3.96 -21.32 -39.24
CA GLU A 343 -3.16 -22.44 -39.77
C GLU A 343 -3.26 -23.70 -38.89
N SER A 344 -3.27 -23.52 -37.57
CA SER A 344 -3.36 -24.62 -36.60
C SER A 344 -4.80 -25.04 -36.27
N HIS A 345 -5.81 -24.43 -36.92
CA HIS A 345 -7.24 -24.63 -36.63
C HIS A 345 -7.61 -24.44 -35.14
N LEU A 346 -6.94 -23.51 -34.46
CA LEU A 346 -7.19 -23.19 -33.06
C LEU A 346 -8.33 -22.17 -32.93
N THR A 347 -8.98 -22.18 -31.77
CA THR A 347 -10.08 -21.26 -31.45
C THR A 347 -9.74 -20.43 -30.23
N LEU A 348 -10.43 -19.30 -30.06
CA LEU A 348 -10.26 -18.46 -28.88
C LEU A 348 -10.64 -19.24 -27.61
N PRO A 349 -9.84 -19.09 -26.54
CA PRO A 349 -10.01 -19.86 -25.33
C PRO A 349 -11.27 -19.43 -24.58
N ARG A 350 -11.96 -20.39 -23.97
CA ARG A 350 -13.17 -20.12 -23.16
C ARG A 350 -12.95 -20.26 -21.66
N ASP A 351 -11.78 -20.74 -21.27
CA ASP A 351 -11.39 -20.88 -19.88
C ASP A 351 -9.88 -20.64 -19.72
N PRO A 352 -9.41 -20.37 -18.48
CA PRO A 352 -8.01 -20.02 -18.24
C PRO A 352 -7.02 -21.13 -18.65
N TYR A 353 -7.40 -22.40 -18.59
CA TYR A 353 -6.51 -23.50 -18.94
C TYR A 353 -6.36 -23.63 -20.47
N GLN A 354 -7.45 -23.45 -21.22
CA GLN A 354 -7.38 -23.31 -22.67
C GLN A 354 -6.52 -22.13 -23.09
N ALA A 355 -6.62 -21.00 -22.39
CA ALA A 355 -5.79 -19.82 -22.67
C ALA A 355 -4.31 -20.09 -22.45
N VAL A 356 -3.95 -20.82 -21.38
CA VAL A 356 -2.55 -21.23 -21.15
C VAL A 356 -2.05 -22.21 -22.21
N ASN A 357 -2.89 -23.14 -22.66
CA ASN A 357 -2.52 -24.05 -23.75
C ASN A 357 -2.30 -23.29 -25.07
N LEU A 358 -3.19 -22.36 -25.39
CA LEU A 358 -3.04 -21.49 -26.56
C LEU A 358 -1.77 -20.65 -26.49
N TYR A 359 -1.50 -20.05 -25.34
CA TYR A 359 -0.25 -19.31 -25.09
C TYR A 359 0.99 -20.17 -25.37
N ARG A 360 1.03 -21.39 -24.84
CA ARG A 360 2.18 -22.30 -25.03
C ARG A 360 2.36 -22.69 -26.50
N HIS A 361 1.27 -23.04 -27.19
CA HIS A 361 1.31 -23.39 -28.60
C HIS A 361 1.83 -22.24 -29.46
N LEU A 362 1.28 -21.04 -29.26
CA LEU A 362 1.69 -19.84 -30.01
C LEU A 362 3.14 -19.45 -29.71
N ARG A 363 3.55 -19.54 -28.45
CA ARG A 363 4.94 -19.28 -28.05
C ARG A 363 5.91 -20.23 -28.74
N GLU A 364 5.62 -21.53 -28.75
CA GLU A 364 6.45 -22.54 -29.39
C GLU A 364 6.52 -22.34 -30.92
N ALA A 365 5.38 -22.07 -31.56
CA ALA A 365 5.31 -21.83 -32.99
C ALA A 365 6.08 -20.57 -33.43
N ILE A 366 5.94 -19.47 -32.69
CA ILE A 366 6.65 -18.22 -32.99
C ILE A 366 8.16 -18.39 -32.75
N THR A 367 8.55 -19.02 -31.63
CA THR A 367 9.97 -19.24 -31.31
C THR A 367 10.64 -20.18 -32.30
N ALA A 368 9.93 -21.16 -32.85
CA ALA A 368 10.47 -22.05 -33.88
C ALA A 368 10.65 -21.37 -35.25
N SER A 369 10.00 -20.22 -35.45
CA SER A 369 10.03 -19.43 -36.69
C SER A 369 11.03 -18.26 -36.64
N LEU A 370 11.65 -18.02 -35.47
CA LEU A 370 12.71 -17.03 -35.23
C LEU A 370 14.08 -17.71 -35.27
#